data_AF-A0A6I1YIE3-F1
#
_entry.id   AF-A0A6I1YIE3-F1
#
_cell.length_a   1.000
_cell.length_b   1.000
_cell.length_c   1.000
_cell.angle_alpha   90.00
_cell.angle_beta   90.00
_cell.angle_gamma   90.00
#
_symmetry.space_group_name_H-M   'P 1'
#
loop_
_entity.id
_entity.type
_entity.pdbx_description
1 polymer ?
#
loop_
_entity_poly.entity_id
_entity_poly.type
_entity_poly.pdbx_seq_one_letter_code
_entity_poly.pdbx_strand_id
1 'polypeptide(L)'
;MHEFAWYVYPSGRASMRGMPIETRSGRIAFLFSAGAAPRPGTGRELRDAFPVFADALDDICGRLDPYLELPLKSVMFADDGTRTAALLERESFAGPAVFALHVAQYRLLRSWGVLPDVVFGQASGRMAAAYAAGVFCLADACHAVGTLARLLGGPADPEPHSARPDRVLDAYGRTLATLHPCAPRIPLVSDVTAGPVGEETAEPEFWVRRAPLRLAEAVGRLYRDGVRTWLELGPGDPLTRLLPECLPDGLRGGTAAAFALSRDWAVLRSGPGAGSGAVRR
;
A
#
# COMPACT_ATOMS: atom_id res chain seq x y z
N MET A 1 19.06 28.61 -0.42
CA MET A 1 20.00 27.93 -1.32
C MET A 1 20.57 26.72 -0.61
N HIS A 2 19.85 25.60 -0.64
CA HIS A 2 20.38 24.28 -0.25
C HIS A 2 19.96 23.28 -1.32
N GLU A 3 20.94 22.48 -1.73
CA GLU A 3 21.03 21.72 -2.98
C GLU A 3 20.02 20.58 -3.11
N PHE A 4 19.40 20.53 -4.29
CA PHE A 4 18.68 19.38 -4.82
C PHE A 4 19.67 18.45 -5.54
N ALA A 5 20.23 17.46 -4.83
CA ALA A 5 21.00 16.39 -5.47
C ALA A 5 20.08 15.24 -5.88
N TRP A 6 19.56 15.30 -7.11
CA TRP A 6 18.86 14.20 -7.76
C TRP A 6 19.86 13.15 -8.24
N TYR A 7 19.78 11.92 -7.72
CA TYR A 7 20.34 10.77 -8.41
C TYR A 7 19.50 10.49 -9.66
N VAL A 8 20.02 10.88 -10.82
CA VAL A 8 19.56 10.40 -12.13
C VAL A 8 19.98 8.94 -12.23
N TYR A 9 19.03 8.00 -12.12
CA TYR A 9 19.30 6.59 -12.39
C TYR A 9 19.01 6.26 -13.86
N PRO A 10 19.90 5.51 -14.53
CA PRO A 10 19.73 5.16 -15.93
C PRO A 10 18.52 4.25 -16.13
N SER A 11 17.78 4.51 -17.20
CA SER A 11 16.59 3.81 -17.69
C SER A 11 16.88 2.42 -18.26
N GLY A 12 17.78 1.66 -17.65
CA GLY A 12 18.10 0.28 -18.00
C GLY A 12 17.55 -0.70 -16.97
N ARG A 13 16.75 -1.69 -17.41
CA ARG A 13 16.51 -2.90 -16.62
C ARG A 13 17.86 -3.56 -16.37
N ALA A 14 18.44 -3.39 -15.17
CA ALA A 14 19.55 -4.21 -14.73
C ALA A 14 19.04 -5.65 -14.69
N SER A 15 19.57 -6.50 -15.58
CA SER A 15 19.27 -7.93 -15.61
C SER A 15 19.81 -8.55 -14.32
N MET A 16 18.90 -8.89 -13.40
CA MET A 16 19.20 -9.81 -12.31
C MET A 16 18.46 -11.11 -12.60
N ARG A 17 19.14 -12.24 -12.36
CA ARG A 17 18.64 -13.59 -12.62
C ARG A 17 18.19 -14.20 -11.30
N GLY A 18 16.97 -14.74 -11.27
CA GLY A 18 16.56 -15.76 -10.33
C GLY A 18 15.52 -15.33 -9.30
N MET A 19 14.47 -14.58 -9.65
CA MET A 19 13.25 -14.47 -8.82
C MET A 19 12.06 -15.22 -9.45
N PRO A 20 11.13 -15.82 -8.69
CA PRO A 20 9.97 -16.53 -9.27
C PRO A 20 9.02 -15.64 -10.09
N ILE A 21 9.06 -14.32 -9.85
CA ILE A 21 8.31 -13.33 -10.64
C ILE A 21 8.93 -13.11 -12.03
N GLU A 22 10.22 -13.37 -12.22
CA GLU A 22 10.93 -13.14 -13.50
C GLU A 22 10.63 -14.19 -14.56
N THR A 23 10.28 -15.42 -14.16
CA THR A 23 9.97 -16.51 -15.10
C THR A 23 8.59 -16.37 -15.74
N ARG A 24 7.81 -15.36 -15.33
CA ARG A 24 6.43 -15.15 -15.78
C ARG A 24 6.35 -14.02 -16.80
N SER A 25 5.86 -14.34 -17.99
CA SER A 25 5.51 -13.35 -19.02
C SER A 25 4.27 -12.56 -18.60
N GLY A 26 4.34 -11.22 -18.66
CA GLY A 26 3.20 -10.33 -18.43
C GLY A 26 3.54 -9.16 -17.51
N ARG A 27 2.61 -8.21 -17.38
CA ARG A 27 2.77 -7.04 -16.53
C ARG A 27 2.50 -7.40 -15.06
N ILE A 28 3.16 -6.67 -14.15
CA ILE A 28 3.03 -6.83 -12.71
C ILE A 28 2.19 -5.68 -12.15
N ALA A 29 1.11 -6.01 -11.44
CA ALA A 29 0.31 -5.05 -10.70
C ALA A 29 0.61 -5.14 -9.20
N PHE A 30 0.88 -4.00 -8.56
CA PHE A 30 0.90 -3.91 -7.11
C PHE A 30 -0.45 -3.42 -6.60
N LEU A 31 -1.00 -4.14 -5.62
CA LEU A 31 -2.29 -3.86 -5.00
C LEU A 31 -2.07 -3.37 -3.57
N PHE A 32 -2.54 -2.17 -3.25
CA PHE A 32 -2.53 -1.59 -1.91
C PHE A 32 -3.94 -1.71 -1.33
N SER A 33 -4.15 -2.64 -0.40
CA SER A 33 -5.49 -3.01 0.04
C SER A 33 -6.00 -2.19 1.22
N ALA A 34 -7.31 -2.00 1.29
CA ALA A 34 -7.98 -1.55 2.51
C ALA A 34 -8.30 -2.77 3.37
N GLY A 35 -7.25 -3.45 3.86
CA GLY A 35 -7.40 -4.57 4.77
C GLY A 35 -7.98 -4.15 6.13
N ALA A 36 -8.36 -5.14 6.93
CA ALA A 36 -8.68 -4.93 8.34
C ALA A 36 -7.51 -4.26 9.08
N ALA A 37 -7.80 -3.67 10.24
CA ALA A 37 -6.76 -3.15 11.12
C ALA A 37 -5.69 -4.23 11.32
N PRO A 38 -4.39 -3.87 11.22
CA PRO A 38 -3.32 -4.81 11.45
C PRO A 38 -3.43 -5.37 12.86
N ARG A 39 -3.08 -6.64 13.05
CA ARG A 39 -2.92 -7.19 14.39
C ARG A 39 -1.63 -6.66 15.02
N PRO A 40 -1.55 -6.56 16.35
CA PRO A 40 -0.29 -6.27 17.04
C PRO A 40 0.82 -7.22 16.56
N GLY A 41 2.00 -6.67 16.27
CA GLY A 41 3.14 -7.41 15.74
C GLY A 41 3.16 -7.59 14.22
N THR A 42 2.14 -7.16 13.48
CA THR A 42 2.14 -7.23 12.00
C THR A 42 3.38 -6.53 11.43
N GLY A 43 4.15 -7.21 10.59
CA GLY A 43 5.40 -6.69 10.01
C GLY A 43 6.67 -6.95 10.83
N ARG A 44 6.58 -7.57 12.02
CA ARG A 44 7.74 -7.89 12.87
C ARG A 44 8.73 -8.81 12.15
N GLU A 45 8.26 -9.87 11.51
CA GLU A 45 9.12 -10.79 10.76
C GLU A 45 9.92 -10.09 9.66
N LEU A 46 9.26 -9.23 8.87
CA LEU A 46 9.93 -8.45 7.82
C LEU A 46 10.94 -7.46 8.41
N ARG A 47 10.61 -6.85 9.54
CA ARG A 47 11.51 -5.92 10.26
C ARG A 47 12.76 -6.63 10.77
N ASP A 48 12.60 -7.82 11.34
CA ASP A 48 13.71 -8.58 11.91
C ASP A 48 14.58 -9.20 10.79
N ALA A 49 13.99 -9.56 9.65
CA ALA A 49 14.69 -10.16 8.52
C ALA A 49 15.35 -9.14 7.56
N PHE A 50 14.82 -7.92 7.43
CA PHE A 50 15.23 -6.98 6.39
C PHE A 50 15.47 -5.56 6.92
N PRO A 51 16.74 -5.12 7.04
CA PRO A 51 17.07 -3.75 7.46
C PRO A 51 16.40 -2.66 6.62
N VAL A 52 16.32 -2.84 5.29
CA VAL A 52 15.64 -1.89 4.39
C VAL A 52 14.16 -1.69 4.77
N PHE A 53 13.49 -2.75 5.20
CA PHE A 53 12.11 -2.66 5.67
C PHE A 53 12.05 -1.96 7.03
N ALA A 54 12.95 -2.31 7.96
CA ALA A 54 13.02 -1.69 9.28
C ALA A 54 13.27 -0.18 9.20
N ASP A 55 14.26 0.25 8.41
CA ASP A 55 14.60 1.67 8.22
C ASP A 55 13.45 2.43 7.57
N ALA A 56 12.81 1.82 6.56
CA ALA A 56 11.65 2.41 5.92
C ALA A 56 10.49 2.58 6.92
N LEU A 57 10.18 1.55 7.70
CA LEU A 57 9.10 1.60 8.69
C LEU A 57 9.39 2.67 9.75
N ASP A 58 10.62 2.75 10.23
CA ASP A 58 11.04 3.72 11.24
C ASP A 58 10.94 5.17 10.73
N ASP A 59 11.38 5.45 9.49
CA ASP A 59 11.23 6.76 8.82
C ASP A 59 9.74 7.15 8.69
N ILE A 60 8.88 6.23 8.25
CA ILE A 60 7.45 6.51 8.05
C ILE A 60 6.74 6.74 9.39
N CYS A 61 7.00 5.89 10.40
CA CYS A 61 6.43 6.04 11.73
C CYS A 61 6.86 7.37 12.35
N GLY A 62 8.14 7.73 12.30
CA GLY A 62 8.63 9.00 12.85
C GLY A 62 7.97 10.23 12.20
N ARG A 63 7.58 10.16 10.93
CA ARG A 63 6.82 11.23 10.25
C ARG A 63 5.34 11.27 10.63
N LEU A 64 4.77 10.15 11.06
CA LEU A 64 3.36 10.02 11.46
C LEU A 64 3.16 10.32 12.94
N ASP A 65 4.16 10.08 13.79
CA ASP A 65 4.10 10.29 15.24
C ASP A 65 3.57 11.69 15.65
N PRO A 66 3.92 12.81 14.97
CA PRO A 66 3.37 14.13 15.31
C PRO A 66 1.83 14.26 15.21
N TYR A 67 1.17 13.32 14.52
CA TYR A 67 -0.29 13.32 14.35
C TYR A 67 -1.01 12.41 15.36
N LEU A 68 -0.25 11.68 16.19
CA LEU A 68 -0.75 10.58 17.02
C LEU A 68 -0.53 10.86 18.51
N GLU A 69 -1.38 10.28 19.34
CA GLU A 69 -1.28 10.40 20.81
C GLU A 69 -0.08 9.63 21.38
N LEU A 70 0.39 8.61 20.66
CA LEU A 70 1.53 7.76 21.01
C LEU A 70 2.36 7.45 19.77
N PRO A 71 3.66 7.14 19.92
CA PRO A 71 4.47 6.68 18.80
C PRO A 71 3.85 5.45 18.13
N LEU A 72 3.72 5.49 16.81
CA LEU A 72 3.02 4.47 16.02
C LEU A 72 3.62 3.08 16.23
N LYS A 73 4.96 2.98 16.29
CA LYS A 73 5.67 1.71 16.55
C LYS A 73 5.33 1.13 17.91
N SER A 74 5.19 1.97 18.95
CA SER A 74 4.85 1.50 20.29
C SER A 74 3.47 0.84 20.31
N VAL A 75 2.53 1.32 19.49
CA VAL A 75 1.21 0.72 19.32
C VAL A 75 1.26 -0.52 18.43
N MET A 76 1.91 -0.44 17.26
CA MET A 76 2.01 -1.56 16.31
C MET A 76 2.68 -2.81 16.90
N PHE A 77 3.64 -2.63 17.80
CA PHE A 77 4.45 -3.72 18.35
C PHE A 77 4.24 -3.97 19.85
N ALA A 78 3.19 -3.38 20.43
CA ALA A 78 2.75 -3.72 21.78
C ALA A 78 2.37 -5.20 21.89
N ASP A 79 2.47 -5.74 23.11
CA ASP A 79 2.03 -7.11 23.38
C ASP A 79 0.51 -7.21 23.18
N ASP A 80 0.09 -8.32 22.57
CA ASP A 80 -1.32 -8.58 22.28
C ASP A 80 -2.15 -8.62 23.57
N GLY A 81 -3.39 -8.15 23.50
CA GLY A 81 -4.30 -8.02 24.65
C GLY A 81 -4.00 -6.83 25.60
N THR A 82 -2.94 -6.04 25.37
CA THR A 82 -2.70 -4.83 26.16
C THR A 82 -3.60 -3.66 25.72
N ARG A 83 -3.82 -2.69 26.61
CA ARG A 83 -4.55 -1.45 26.28
C ARG A 83 -3.87 -0.67 25.14
N THR A 84 -2.55 -0.71 25.08
CA THR A 84 -1.76 -0.08 24.01
C THR A 84 -2.01 -0.77 22.68
N ALA A 85 -1.99 -2.10 22.64
CA ALA A 85 -2.30 -2.88 21.43
C ALA A 85 -3.73 -2.62 20.92
N ALA A 86 -4.71 -2.49 21.81
CA ALA A 86 -6.10 -2.19 21.45
C ALA A 86 -6.27 -0.84 20.73
N LEU A 87 -5.34 0.11 20.87
CA LEU A 87 -5.37 1.36 20.10
C LEU A 87 -5.26 1.14 18.60
N LEU A 88 -4.65 0.03 18.16
CA LEU A 88 -4.44 -0.30 16.74
C LEU A 88 -5.76 -0.54 15.99
N GLU A 89 -6.85 -0.83 16.70
CA GLU A 89 -8.20 -0.96 16.13
C GLU A 89 -8.87 0.40 15.90
N ARG A 90 -8.39 1.48 16.54
CA ARG A 90 -8.93 2.82 16.35
C ARG A 90 -8.46 3.35 14.99
N GLU A 91 -9.35 4.02 14.26
CA GLU A 91 -9.03 4.60 12.94
C GLU A 91 -7.82 5.54 12.98
N SER A 92 -7.61 6.23 14.10
CA SER A 92 -6.46 7.11 14.34
C SER A 92 -5.11 6.38 14.30
N PHE A 93 -5.05 5.07 14.53
CA PHE A 93 -3.81 4.28 14.43
C PHE A 93 -3.85 3.26 13.28
N ALA A 94 -5.01 2.67 13.00
CA ALA A 94 -5.16 1.66 11.95
C ALA A 94 -4.72 2.19 10.58
N GLY A 95 -5.22 3.37 10.16
CA GLY A 95 -4.86 3.98 8.88
C GLY A 95 -3.36 4.24 8.73
N PRO A 96 -2.73 4.96 9.67
CA PRO A 96 -1.28 5.17 9.70
C PRO A 96 -0.47 3.88 9.69
N ALA A 97 -0.85 2.86 10.47
CA ALA A 97 -0.16 1.57 10.50
C ALA A 97 -0.25 0.84 9.15
N VAL A 98 -1.43 0.81 8.54
CA VAL A 98 -1.65 0.23 7.20
C VAL A 98 -0.79 0.94 6.15
N PHE A 99 -0.77 2.28 6.16
CA PHE A 99 0.07 3.06 5.25
C PHE A 99 1.57 2.78 5.46
N ALA A 100 2.03 2.73 6.70
CA ALA A 100 3.43 2.45 7.03
C ALA A 100 3.85 1.06 6.53
N LEU A 101 3.02 0.04 6.75
CA LEU A 101 3.25 -1.30 6.22
C LEU A 101 3.28 -1.31 4.69
N HIS A 102 2.30 -0.71 4.01
CA HIS A 102 2.28 -0.62 2.55
C HIS A 102 3.57 -0.03 1.97
N VAL A 103 4.00 1.11 2.49
CA VAL A 103 5.15 1.84 1.95
C VAL A 103 6.46 1.13 2.29
N ALA A 104 6.61 0.57 3.49
CA ALA A 104 7.78 -0.20 3.87
C ALA A 104 7.92 -1.48 3.02
N GLN A 105 6.81 -2.18 2.77
CA GLN A 105 6.73 -3.34 1.88
C GLN A 105 7.08 -2.98 0.43
N TYR A 106 6.59 -1.84 -0.07
CA TYR A 106 6.91 -1.34 -1.40
C TYR A 106 8.40 -1.04 -1.55
N ARG A 107 9.00 -0.35 -0.57
CA ARG A 107 10.45 -0.07 -0.54
C ARG A 107 11.28 -1.35 -0.49
N LEU A 108 10.85 -2.35 0.29
CA LEU A 108 11.49 -3.66 0.34
C LEU A 108 11.49 -4.35 -1.02
N LEU A 109 10.33 -4.43 -1.69
CA LEU A 109 10.22 -5.05 -3.01
C LEU A 109 11.07 -4.35 -4.07
N ARG A 110 11.12 -3.01 -4.03
CA ARG A 110 12.01 -2.24 -4.90
C ARG A 110 13.48 -2.53 -4.65
N SER A 111 13.88 -2.74 -3.41
CA SER A 111 15.26 -3.14 -3.07
C SER A 111 15.64 -4.51 -3.62
N TRP A 112 14.63 -5.37 -3.86
CA TRP A 112 14.80 -6.66 -4.53
C TRP A 112 14.74 -6.56 -6.06
N GLY A 113 14.56 -5.36 -6.62
CA GLY A 113 14.39 -5.13 -8.06
C GLY A 113 12.98 -5.45 -8.59
N VAL A 114 12.01 -5.77 -7.71
CA VAL A 114 10.62 -6.02 -8.10
C VAL A 114 9.88 -4.69 -8.23
N LEU A 115 9.57 -4.30 -9.46
CA LEU A 115 8.89 -3.04 -9.78
C LEU A 115 7.49 -3.32 -10.37
N PRO A 116 6.47 -2.53 -10.02
CA PRO A 116 5.17 -2.61 -10.66
C PRO A 116 5.19 -1.94 -12.04
N ASP A 117 4.45 -2.53 -12.98
CA ASP A 117 4.06 -1.87 -14.24
C ASP A 117 2.82 -0.98 -14.05
N VAL A 118 2.04 -1.26 -13.00
CA VAL A 118 0.81 -0.55 -12.64
C VAL A 118 0.53 -0.72 -11.15
N VAL A 119 -0.05 0.30 -10.53
CA VAL A 119 -0.46 0.26 -9.13
C VAL A 119 -1.97 0.49 -9.00
N PHE A 120 -2.56 -0.13 -7.99
CA PHE A 120 -3.97 0.02 -7.65
C PHE A 120 -4.09 0.20 -6.13
N GLY A 121 -4.85 1.19 -5.68
CA GLY A 121 -5.10 1.43 -4.26
C GLY A 121 -6.59 1.39 -3.93
N GLN A 122 -6.96 0.53 -2.98
CA GLN A 122 -8.32 0.46 -2.45
C GLN A 122 -8.42 1.33 -1.20
N ALA A 123 -9.38 2.27 -1.16
CA ALA A 123 -9.69 3.13 -0.01
C ALA A 123 -8.44 3.62 0.77
N SER A 124 -8.13 3.10 1.96
CA SER A 124 -6.95 3.52 2.76
C SER A 124 -5.61 3.23 2.08
N GLY A 125 -5.56 2.29 1.13
CA GLY A 125 -4.42 2.03 0.26
C GLY A 125 -4.19 3.06 -0.84
N ARG A 126 -5.14 3.98 -1.10
CA ARG A 126 -5.00 5.00 -2.17
C ARG A 126 -3.78 5.89 -1.99
N MET A 127 -3.49 6.32 -0.76
CA MET A 127 -2.31 7.18 -0.49
C MET A 127 -1.00 6.44 -0.68
N ALA A 128 -0.93 5.17 -0.30
CA ALA A 128 0.26 4.36 -0.55
C ALA A 128 0.47 4.10 -2.06
N ALA A 129 -0.61 3.84 -2.80
CA ALA A 129 -0.55 3.70 -4.26
C ALA A 129 -0.13 5.01 -4.96
N ALA A 130 -0.65 6.15 -4.52
CA ALA A 130 -0.28 7.47 -5.02
C ALA A 130 1.21 7.78 -4.76
N TYR A 131 1.70 7.50 -3.55
CA TYR A 131 3.12 7.58 -3.22
C TYR A 131 3.96 6.66 -4.12
N ALA A 132 3.57 5.40 -4.29
CA ALA A 132 4.27 4.44 -5.13
C ALA A 132 4.29 4.86 -6.62
N ALA A 133 3.23 5.51 -7.10
CA ALA A 133 3.14 6.10 -8.43
C ALA A 133 3.95 7.39 -8.58
N GLY A 134 4.48 7.96 -7.49
CA GLY A 134 5.22 9.22 -7.52
C GLY A 134 4.34 10.47 -7.57
N VAL A 135 3.05 10.34 -7.27
CA VAL A 135 2.12 11.49 -7.17
C VAL A 135 2.48 12.36 -5.98
N PHE A 136 2.67 11.76 -4.81
CA PHE A 136 3.08 12.49 -3.61
C PHE A 136 4.48 12.07 -3.18
N CYS A 137 5.24 13.04 -2.66
CA CYS A 137 6.44 12.71 -1.89
C CYS A 137 6.04 12.03 -0.57
N LEU A 138 7.00 11.39 0.13
CA LEU A 138 6.68 10.71 1.40
C LEU A 138 6.13 11.68 2.44
N ALA A 139 6.69 12.90 2.52
CA ALA A 139 6.26 13.90 3.50
C ALA A 139 4.79 14.28 3.31
N ASP A 140 4.37 14.58 2.07
CA ASP A 140 2.99 14.91 1.73
C ASP A 140 2.04 13.74 1.98
N ALA A 141 2.43 12.52 1.61
CA ALA A 141 1.62 11.33 1.86
C ALA A 141 1.45 11.07 3.37
N CYS A 142 2.50 11.22 4.18
CA CYS A 142 2.42 11.17 5.64
C CYS A 142 1.55 12.30 6.21
N HIS A 143 1.65 13.52 5.67
CA HIS A 143 0.82 14.65 6.10
C HIS A 143 -0.67 14.38 5.85
N ALA A 144 -1.01 13.86 4.67
CA ALA A 144 -2.37 13.46 4.32
C ALA A 144 -2.90 12.38 5.27
N VAL A 145 -2.17 11.26 5.40
CA VAL A 145 -2.58 10.13 6.24
C VAL A 145 -2.68 10.49 7.71
N GLY A 146 -1.68 11.19 8.25
CA GLY A 146 -1.67 11.64 9.65
C GLY A 146 -2.80 12.62 9.95
N THR A 147 -3.07 13.56 9.03
CA THR A 147 -4.18 14.50 9.20
C THR A 147 -5.54 13.80 9.17
N LEU A 148 -5.76 12.88 8.24
CA LEU A 148 -6.99 12.08 8.18
C LEU A 148 -7.17 11.27 9.48
N ALA A 149 -6.11 10.63 9.97
CA ALA A 149 -6.12 9.86 11.21
C ALA A 149 -6.53 10.72 12.42
N ARG A 150 -5.98 11.95 12.52
CA ARG A 150 -6.33 12.92 13.56
C ARG A 150 -7.79 13.37 13.46
N LEU A 151 -8.27 13.65 12.25
CA LEU A 151 -9.66 14.06 12.01
C LEU A 151 -10.66 12.97 12.39
N LEU A 152 -10.36 11.71 12.04
CA LEU A 152 -11.19 10.56 12.39
C LEU A 152 -11.15 10.24 13.89
N GLY A 153 -9.99 10.41 14.52
CA GLY A 153 -9.77 10.18 15.95
C GLY A 153 -10.40 11.23 16.89
N GLY A 154 -10.96 12.31 16.37
CA GLY A 154 -11.64 13.35 17.16
C GLY A 154 -12.87 12.81 17.91
N PRO A 155 -13.37 13.53 18.94
CA PRO A 155 -14.53 13.11 19.71
C PRO A 155 -15.75 12.91 18.81
N ALA A 156 -16.47 11.78 18.94
CA ALA A 156 -17.68 11.52 18.17
C ALA A 156 -18.73 12.62 18.41
N ASP A 157 -19.48 12.97 17.37
CA ASP A 157 -20.60 13.90 17.51
C ASP A 157 -21.70 13.19 18.33
N PRO A 158 -22.34 13.87 19.29
CA PRO A 158 -23.36 13.26 20.14
C PRO A 158 -24.63 12.86 19.37
N GLU A 159 -24.83 13.37 18.15
CA GLU A 159 -26.04 13.19 17.37
C GLU A 159 -25.89 12.10 16.27
N PRO A 160 -26.80 11.12 16.20
CA PRO A 160 -26.73 9.97 15.28
C PRO A 160 -26.95 10.30 13.79
N HIS A 161 -27.17 11.57 13.44
CA HIS A 161 -27.26 12.08 12.05
C HIS A 161 -26.33 13.27 11.80
N SER A 162 -25.25 13.37 12.58
CA SER A 162 -24.28 14.44 12.41
C SER A 162 -23.67 14.43 10.99
N ALA A 163 -23.48 15.62 10.41
CA ALA A 163 -22.70 15.83 9.19
C ALA A 163 -21.19 15.60 9.40
N ARG A 164 -20.81 14.75 10.37
CA ARG A 164 -19.42 14.47 10.75
C ARG A 164 -18.61 13.91 9.59
N PRO A 165 -19.09 12.93 8.80
CA PRO A 165 -18.35 12.45 7.65
C PRO A 165 -18.03 13.58 6.66
N ASP A 166 -19.01 14.43 6.36
CA ASP A 166 -18.84 15.56 5.44
C ASP A 166 -17.84 16.58 5.99
N ARG A 167 -17.92 16.93 7.27
CA ARG A 167 -16.95 17.84 7.92
C ARG A 167 -15.52 17.30 7.93
N VAL A 168 -15.36 16.00 8.16
CA VAL A 168 -14.04 15.33 8.10
C VAL A 168 -13.50 15.40 6.67
N LEU A 169 -14.33 15.10 5.66
CA LEU A 169 -13.94 15.16 4.26
C LEU A 169 -13.62 16.59 3.81
N ASP A 170 -14.38 17.60 4.25
CA ASP A 170 -14.11 19.00 3.97
C ASP A 170 -12.77 19.46 4.57
N ALA A 171 -12.52 19.09 5.83
CA ALA A 171 -11.25 19.39 6.50
C ALA A 171 -10.07 18.66 5.86
N TYR A 172 -10.29 17.41 5.44
CA TYR A 172 -9.29 16.63 4.74
C TYR A 172 -9.00 17.21 3.34
N GLY A 173 -10.03 17.62 2.59
CA GLY A 173 -9.91 18.30 1.31
C GLY A 173 -9.07 19.58 1.39
N ARG A 174 -9.29 20.40 2.43
CA ARG A 174 -8.44 21.58 2.70
C ARG A 174 -6.98 21.22 2.97
N THR A 175 -6.71 20.06 3.57
CA THR A 175 -5.34 19.57 3.78
C THR A 175 -4.73 19.11 2.46
N LEU A 176 -5.49 18.37 1.66
CA LEU A 176 -5.04 17.90 0.34
C LEU A 176 -4.70 19.07 -0.60
N ALA A 177 -5.43 20.19 -0.49
CA ALA A 177 -5.18 21.41 -1.26
C ALA A 177 -3.83 22.10 -0.95
N THR A 178 -3.14 21.73 0.14
CA THR A 178 -1.80 22.27 0.48
C THR A 178 -0.66 21.37 0.02
N LEU A 179 -0.97 20.19 -0.53
CA LEU A 179 0.01 19.22 -1.00
C LEU A 179 0.50 19.56 -2.41
N HIS A 180 1.61 18.91 -2.81
CA HIS A 180 2.25 19.16 -4.10
C HIS A 180 2.23 17.91 -4.99
N PRO A 181 1.07 17.54 -5.56
CA PRO A 181 0.93 16.37 -6.41
C PRO A 181 1.71 16.54 -7.73
N CYS A 182 2.33 15.44 -8.17
CA CYS A 182 2.95 15.29 -9.48
C CYS A 182 2.14 14.33 -10.35
N ALA A 183 2.33 14.39 -11.67
CA ALA A 183 1.78 13.39 -12.57
C ALA A 183 2.30 11.98 -12.21
N PRO A 184 1.43 10.94 -12.20
CA PRO A 184 1.85 9.56 -11.96
C PRO A 184 2.96 9.11 -12.91
N ARG A 185 4.07 8.64 -12.35
CA ARG A 185 5.21 8.07 -13.11
C ARG A 185 5.05 6.57 -13.35
N ILE A 186 4.24 5.92 -12.53
CA ILE A 186 3.76 4.55 -12.73
C ILE A 186 2.25 4.65 -12.97
N PRO A 187 1.70 3.96 -13.99
CA PRO A 187 0.26 3.91 -14.17
C PRO A 187 -0.48 3.59 -12.87
N LEU A 188 -1.44 4.43 -12.50
CA LEU A 188 -2.29 4.28 -11.33
C LEU A 188 -3.71 4.00 -11.80
N VAL A 189 -4.36 2.98 -11.27
CA VAL A 189 -5.78 2.69 -11.52
C VAL A 189 -6.60 3.05 -10.29
N SER A 190 -7.69 3.79 -10.52
CA SER A 190 -8.64 4.18 -9.48
C SER A 190 -9.55 3.02 -9.10
N ASP A 191 -9.78 2.85 -7.81
CA ASP A 191 -10.79 1.96 -7.25
C ASP A 191 -12.23 2.50 -7.40
N VAL A 192 -12.40 3.77 -7.77
CA VAL A 192 -13.70 4.43 -8.00
C VAL A 192 -14.12 4.39 -9.46
N THR A 193 -13.20 4.66 -10.39
CA THR A 193 -13.51 4.72 -11.83
C THR A 193 -13.15 3.44 -12.56
N ALA A 194 -12.38 2.53 -11.93
CA ALA A 194 -11.78 1.35 -12.57
C ALA A 194 -10.95 1.69 -13.82
N GLY A 195 -10.51 2.95 -13.93
CA GLY A 195 -9.76 3.48 -15.05
C GLY A 195 -8.38 4.02 -14.63
N PRO A 196 -7.48 4.24 -15.61
CA PRO A 196 -6.22 4.93 -15.35
C PRO A 196 -6.49 6.35 -14.84
N VAL A 197 -5.58 6.82 -14.00
CA VAL A 197 -5.61 8.14 -13.37
C VAL A 197 -4.44 8.96 -13.91
N GLY A 198 -4.65 10.26 -14.13
CA GLY A 198 -3.65 11.21 -14.60
C GLY A 198 -3.68 12.52 -13.82
N GLU A 199 -3.96 13.62 -14.52
CA GLU A 199 -3.90 14.99 -13.99
C GLU A 199 -4.91 15.25 -12.85
N GLU A 200 -6.02 14.50 -12.81
CA GLU A 200 -7.03 14.64 -11.75
C GLU A 200 -6.49 14.29 -10.35
N THR A 201 -5.32 13.64 -10.26
CA THR A 201 -4.62 13.46 -8.98
C THR A 201 -4.22 14.78 -8.32
N ALA A 202 -4.17 15.88 -9.07
CA ALA A 202 -3.90 17.20 -8.55
C ALA A 202 -5.08 17.80 -7.77
N GLU A 203 -6.29 17.31 -8.02
CA GLU A 203 -7.53 17.86 -7.46
C GLU A 203 -7.85 17.19 -6.10
N PRO A 204 -8.00 17.95 -5.00
CA PRO A 204 -8.42 17.40 -3.71
C PRO A 204 -9.71 16.56 -3.78
N GLU A 205 -10.66 16.97 -4.64
CA GLU A 205 -11.96 16.34 -4.88
C GLU A 205 -11.81 14.89 -5.36
N PHE A 206 -10.74 14.58 -6.08
CA PHE A 206 -10.44 13.22 -6.51
C PHE A 206 -10.20 12.29 -5.31
N TRP A 207 -9.46 12.78 -4.30
CA TRP A 207 -9.04 11.99 -3.15
C TRP A 207 -10.13 11.85 -2.08
N VAL A 208 -10.98 12.86 -1.91
CA VAL A 208 -12.13 12.80 -0.98
C VAL A 208 -13.32 12.03 -1.55
N ARG A 209 -13.35 11.77 -2.88
CA ARG A 209 -14.44 11.07 -3.54
C ARG A 209 -14.67 9.67 -2.96
N ARG A 210 -15.91 9.41 -2.55
CA ARG A 210 -16.40 8.11 -2.10
C ARG A 210 -17.33 7.51 -3.16
N ALA A 211 -17.09 6.25 -3.50
CA ALA A 211 -17.96 5.47 -4.36
C ALA A 211 -17.76 3.98 -4.03
N PRO A 212 -18.71 3.10 -4.38
CA PRO A 212 -18.51 1.65 -4.27
C PRO A 212 -17.26 1.20 -5.04
N LEU A 213 -16.54 0.24 -4.46
CA LEU A 213 -15.36 -0.36 -5.05
C LEU A 213 -15.71 -1.10 -6.35
N ARG A 214 -15.07 -0.73 -7.46
CA ARG A 214 -15.24 -1.39 -8.78
C ARG A 214 -14.12 -2.41 -9.07
N LEU A 215 -13.88 -3.32 -8.12
CA LEU A 215 -12.73 -4.23 -8.18
C LEU A 215 -12.75 -5.14 -9.41
N ALA A 216 -13.87 -5.82 -9.69
CA ALA A 216 -13.97 -6.74 -10.82
C ALA A 216 -13.71 -6.06 -12.16
N GLU A 217 -14.18 -4.82 -12.32
CA GLU A 217 -13.94 -4.02 -13.52
C GLU A 217 -12.48 -3.58 -13.65
N ALA A 218 -11.87 -3.12 -12.55
CA ALA A 218 -10.46 -2.73 -12.54
C ALA A 218 -9.56 -3.93 -12.85
N VAL A 219 -9.81 -5.08 -12.23
CA VAL A 219 -9.09 -6.34 -12.48
C VAL A 219 -9.28 -6.81 -13.92
N GLY A 220 -10.51 -6.79 -14.43
CA GLY A 220 -10.82 -7.18 -15.81
C GLY A 220 -10.14 -6.28 -16.85
N ARG A 221 -10.05 -4.97 -16.60
CA ARG A 221 -9.27 -4.04 -17.44
C ARG A 221 -7.79 -4.40 -17.40
N LEU A 222 -7.20 -4.44 -16.22
CA LEU A 222 -5.77 -4.70 -16.02
C LEU A 222 -5.35 -6.05 -16.62
N TYR A 223 -6.20 -7.07 -16.50
CA TYR A 223 -5.99 -8.37 -17.15
C TYR A 223 -5.98 -8.26 -18.69
N ARG A 224 -6.92 -7.51 -19.29
CA ARG A 224 -6.88 -7.23 -20.74
C ARG A 224 -5.63 -6.44 -21.15
N ASP A 225 -5.15 -5.57 -20.29
CA ASP A 225 -3.93 -4.76 -20.49
C ASP A 225 -2.63 -5.56 -20.24
N GLY A 226 -2.73 -6.89 -20.06
CA GLY A 226 -1.60 -7.80 -19.98
C GLY A 226 -1.05 -8.05 -18.57
N VAL A 227 -1.72 -7.58 -17.51
CA VAL A 227 -1.35 -7.94 -16.14
C VAL A 227 -1.56 -9.43 -15.91
N ARG A 228 -0.51 -10.12 -15.47
CA ARG A 228 -0.53 -11.55 -15.15
C ARG A 228 -0.03 -11.82 -13.74
N THR A 229 0.77 -10.93 -13.17
CA THR A 229 1.26 -11.08 -11.79
C THR A 229 0.65 -9.99 -10.93
N TRP A 230 0.05 -10.39 -9.83
CA TRP A 230 -0.57 -9.53 -8.83
C TRP A 230 0.17 -9.67 -7.53
N LEU A 231 0.61 -8.55 -6.96
CA LEU A 231 1.31 -8.54 -5.68
C LEU A 231 0.58 -7.58 -4.74
N GLU A 232 -0.03 -8.12 -3.71
CA GLU A 232 -0.69 -7.35 -2.67
C GLU A 232 0.28 -6.98 -1.56
N LEU A 233 0.26 -5.69 -1.22
CA LEU A 233 1.00 -5.11 -0.11
C LEU A 233 -0.01 -4.75 0.97
N GLY A 234 0.45 -4.77 2.22
CA GLY A 234 -0.35 -4.41 3.38
C GLY A 234 -0.32 -5.49 4.47
N PRO A 235 -1.19 -5.38 5.48
CA PRO A 235 -1.19 -6.28 6.64
C PRO A 235 -1.73 -7.69 6.34
N GLY A 236 -2.36 -7.92 5.19
CA GLY A 236 -3.02 -9.18 4.87
C GLY A 236 -3.09 -9.44 3.36
N ASP A 237 -4.09 -10.20 2.94
CA ASP A 237 -4.28 -10.70 1.58
C ASP A 237 -5.75 -10.63 1.04
N PRO A 238 -6.61 -9.67 1.44
CA PRO A 238 -8.01 -9.66 1.01
C PRO A 238 -8.20 -9.49 -0.50
N LEU A 239 -7.43 -8.66 -1.19
CA LEU A 239 -7.63 -8.42 -2.62
C LEU A 239 -7.24 -9.65 -3.44
N THR A 240 -6.12 -10.29 -3.10
CA THR A 240 -5.65 -11.51 -3.78
C THR A 240 -6.59 -12.68 -3.59
N ARG A 241 -7.33 -12.74 -2.47
CA ARG A 241 -8.41 -13.72 -2.27
C ARG A 241 -9.66 -13.45 -3.14
N LEU A 242 -9.92 -12.19 -3.51
CA LEU A 242 -11.02 -11.81 -4.40
C LEU A 242 -10.68 -11.90 -5.89
N LEU A 243 -9.39 -11.95 -6.25
CA LEU A 243 -8.94 -12.04 -7.65
C LEU A 243 -9.55 -13.22 -8.43
N PRO A 244 -9.69 -14.45 -7.89
CA PRO A 244 -10.30 -15.57 -8.61
C PRO A 244 -11.74 -15.30 -9.07
N GLU A 245 -12.49 -14.48 -8.33
CA GLU A 245 -13.87 -14.11 -8.67
C GLU A 245 -13.93 -13.00 -9.74
N CYS A 246 -12.83 -12.26 -9.91
CA CYS A 246 -12.73 -11.12 -10.82
C CYS A 246 -12.10 -11.49 -12.18
N LEU A 247 -11.34 -12.58 -12.24
CA LEU A 247 -10.61 -13.00 -13.45
C LEU A 247 -11.44 -13.96 -14.31
N PRO A 248 -11.42 -13.82 -15.65
CA PRO A 248 -12.29 -14.58 -16.55
C PRO A 248 -12.11 -16.11 -16.47
N ASP A 249 -10.89 -16.59 -16.21
CA ASP A 249 -10.56 -18.02 -16.05
C ASP A 249 -10.18 -18.38 -14.59
N GLY A 250 -10.45 -17.46 -13.65
CA GLY A 250 -9.86 -17.49 -12.31
C GLY A 250 -8.32 -17.47 -12.32
N LEU A 251 -7.69 -17.89 -11.22
CA LEU A 251 -6.23 -18.11 -11.16
C LEU A 251 -5.80 -19.52 -11.61
N ARG A 252 -6.77 -20.42 -11.90
CA ARG A 252 -6.52 -21.85 -12.10
C ARG A 252 -5.91 -22.20 -13.48
N GLY A 253 -5.98 -21.28 -14.44
CA GLY A 253 -5.42 -21.47 -15.78
C GLY A 253 -3.89 -21.32 -15.90
N GLY A 254 -3.17 -21.06 -14.81
CA GLY A 254 -1.70 -20.96 -14.79
C GLY A 254 -1.10 -19.73 -15.49
N THR A 255 -1.92 -18.92 -16.16
CA THR A 255 -1.51 -17.68 -16.85
C THR A 255 -1.36 -16.50 -15.90
N ALA A 256 -2.07 -16.51 -14.77
CA ALA A 256 -2.02 -15.45 -13.76
C ALA A 256 -1.58 -15.98 -12.39
N ALA A 257 -0.91 -15.14 -11.62
CA ALA A 257 -0.44 -15.44 -10.29
C ALA A 257 -0.71 -14.29 -9.32
N ALA A 258 -1.06 -14.64 -8.09
CA ALA A 258 -1.36 -13.69 -7.04
C ALA A 258 -0.52 -14.02 -5.81
N PHE A 259 0.13 -13.01 -5.25
CA PHE A 259 0.94 -13.09 -4.05
C PHE A 259 0.54 -11.98 -3.09
N ALA A 260 0.61 -12.25 -1.80
CA ALA A 260 0.50 -11.23 -0.76
C ALA A 260 1.80 -11.20 0.02
N LEU A 261 2.45 -10.05 0.14
CA LEU A 261 3.75 -9.98 0.78
C LEU A 261 3.69 -10.37 2.27
N SER A 262 2.55 -10.12 2.92
CA SER A 262 2.24 -10.57 4.29
C SER A 262 2.34 -12.09 4.48
N ARG A 263 2.20 -12.88 3.41
CA ARG A 263 2.21 -14.36 3.44
C ARG A 263 3.39 -14.97 2.67
N ASP A 264 3.72 -14.40 1.52
CA ASP A 264 4.55 -15.06 0.50
C ASP A 264 5.97 -14.49 0.40
N TRP A 265 6.38 -13.57 1.28
CA TRP A 265 7.69 -12.89 1.19
C TRP A 265 8.89 -13.84 1.13
N ALA A 266 8.84 -14.97 1.84
CA ALA A 266 9.90 -15.97 1.82
C ALA A 266 10.04 -16.63 0.44
N VAL A 267 8.91 -16.95 -0.20
CA VAL A 267 8.87 -17.49 -1.57
C VAL A 267 9.32 -16.43 -2.57
N LEU A 268 8.88 -15.18 -2.41
CA LEU A 268 9.27 -14.09 -3.30
C LEU A 268 10.77 -13.78 -3.24
N ARG A 269 11.41 -13.97 -2.08
CA ARG A 269 12.85 -13.76 -1.90
C ARG A 269 13.68 -14.93 -2.41
N SER A 270 13.13 -16.14 -2.29
CA SER A 270 13.76 -17.38 -2.69
C SER A 270 13.61 -17.55 -4.20
N GLY A 271 14.70 -17.42 -4.94
CA GLY A 271 14.69 -17.67 -6.38
C GLY A 271 14.18 -19.06 -6.78
N PRO A 272 13.95 -19.33 -8.08
CA PRO A 272 13.44 -20.62 -8.59
C PRO A 272 14.26 -21.89 -8.27
N GLY A 273 15.21 -21.87 -7.34
CA GLY A 273 16.09 -22.99 -6.98
C GLY A 273 16.06 -23.45 -5.52
N ALA A 274 15.29 -22.83 -4.62
CA ALA A 274 15.23 -23.24 -3.22
C ALA A 274 14.03 -24.16 -2.95
N GLY A 275 14.05 -25.37 -3.52
CA GLY A 275 12.93 -26.29 -3.40
C GLY A 275 13.17 -27.69 -3.96
N SER A 276 14.35 -28.26 -3.73
CA SER A 276 14.60 -29.71 -3.83
C SER A 276 15.95 -30.01 -3.18
N GLY A 277 15.93 -30.22 -1.86
CA GLY A 277 17.11 -30.49 -1.06
C GLY A 277 16.76 -31.37 0.13
N ALA A 278 16.44 -32.62 -0.18
CA ALA A 278 16.56 -33.80 0.68
C ALA A 278 16.10 -33.69 2.15
N VAL A 279 14.83 -34.02 2.39
CA VAL A 279 14.54 -34.93 3.51
C VAL A 279 14.76 -36.35 2.97
N ARG A 280 15.95 -36.90 3.24
CA ARG A 280 16.19 -38.34 3.17
C ARG A 280 16.85 -38.80 4.47
N ARG A 281 16.06 -39.61 5.17
CA ARG A 281 16.32 -40.47 6.33
C ARG A 281 16.36 -39.76 7.68
#